data_AF-A0A935MK23-F1
#
_entry.id   AF-A0A935MK23-F1
#
_cell.length_a   1.000
_cell.length_b   1.000
_cell.length_c   1.000
_cell.angle_alpha   90.00
_cell.angle_beta   90.00
_cell.angle_gamma   90.00
#
_symmetry.space_group_name_H-M   'P 1'
#
loop_
_entity.id
_entity.type
_entity.pdbx_description
1 polymer ?
#
loop_
_entity_poly.entity_id
_entity_poly.type
_entity_poly.pdbx_seq_one_letter_code
_entity_poly.pdbx_strand_id
1 'polypeptide(L)'
;MGVGNDGTTPNALLALNLITGYCPAFVAGTVCETADSWVTQSLADNIISIKAIYGVAAGALDAGISSWEEPTGATWGAAALSANAPNLLRIRAIRLAVIARNAQPEKKADDDTAATPRFSPATFTLFGDTPVAKVVNNPNRHYRYKIFDITIPLRNMVLMTQNP
;
A
#
# COMPACT_ATOMS: atom_id res chain seq x y z
N MET A 1 20.84 -31.04 -33.78
CA MET A 1 21.41 -29.68 -33.72
C MET A 1 20.86 -28.94 -34.94
N GLY A 2 19.98 -27.95 -34.87
CA GLY A 2 19.20 -27.32 -33.81
C GLY A 2 17.95 -26.74 -34.48
N VAL A 3 16.82 -26.71 -33.78
CA VAL A 3 15.58 -26.10 -34.29
C VAL A 3 15.69 -24.60 -34.03
N GLY A 4 15.58 -23.81 -35.09
CA GLY A 4 15.66 -22.34 -35.03
C GLY A 4 14.46 -21.74 -34.31
N ASN A 5 14.75 -20.89 -33.35
CA ASN A 5 13.82 -20.07 -32.58
C ASN A 5 13.63 -18.75 -33.33
N ASP A 6 12.48 -18.65 -33.99
CA ASP A 6 11.94 -17.48 -34.65
C ASP A 6 11.48 -16.44 -33.61
N GLY A 7 12.09 -15.26 -33.71
CA GLY A 7 11.82 -14.12 -32.84
C GLY A 7 10.39 -13.62 -32.97
N THR A 8 9.62 -13.79 -31.91
CA THR A 8 8.53 -12.88 -31.56
C THR A 8 8.60 -12.68 -30.05
N THR A 9 9.09 -11.53 -29.62
CA THR A 9 8.98 -11.09 -28.23
C THR A 9 7.60 -10.46 -28.04
N PRO A 10 6.62 -11.09 -27.35
CA PRO A 10 5.45 -10.36 -26.92
C PRO A 10 5.85 -9.50 -25.72
N ASN A 11 5.63 -8.19 -25.90
CA ASN A 11 5.70 -7.13 -24.90
C ASN A 11 5.38 -7.63 -23.48
N ALA A 12 6.41 -7.70 -22.63
CA ALA A 12 6.25 -7.95 -21.20
C ALA A 12 5.61 -6.72 -20.55
N LEU A 13 4.29 -6.59 -20.67
CA LEU A 13 3.50 -5.95 -19.64
C LEU A 13 3.77 -6.75 -18.36
N LEU A 14 4.48 -6.12 -17.43
CA LEU A 14 4.66 -6.58 -16.06
C LEU A 14 3.28 -6.65 -15.40
N ALA A 15 2.51 -7.70 -15.69
CA ALA A 15 1.53 -8.20 -14.77
C ALA A 15 2.32 -8.67 -13.55
N LEU A 16 2.11 -8.03 -12.40
CA LEU A 16 2.54 -8.53 -11.12
C LEU A 16 1.76 -9.83 -10.84
N ASN A 17 2.16 -10.92 -11.49
CA ASN A 17 1.73 -12.28 -11.18
C ASN A 17 2.48 -12.70 -9.92
N LEU A 18 2.07 -12.15 -8.78
CA LEU A 18 2.40 -12.74 -7.49
C LEU A 18 1.44 -13.90 -7.30
N ILE A 19 1.77 -15.07 -7.87
CA ILE A 19 1.49 -16.43 -7.38
C ILE A 19 2.05 -17.36 -8.47
N THR A 20 3.30 -17.77 -8.30
CA THR A 20 3.77 -19.06 -8.83
C THR A 20 4.21 -19.86 -7.63
N GLY A 21 3.25 -20.57 -7.03
CA GLY A 21 3.53 -21.60 -6.06
C GLY A 21 4.26 -22.74 -6.76
N TYR A 22 5.55 -22.92 -6.44
CA TYR A 22 6.26 -24.16 -6.70
C TYR A 22 6.38 -24.90 -5.37
N CYS A 23 5.66 -26.02 -5.27
CA CYS A 23 5.83 -27.05 -4.24
C CYS A 23 6.60 -28.22 -4.86
N PRO A 24 7.92 -28.34 -4.67
CA PRO A 24 8.60 -29.59 -4.95
C PRO A 24 8.55 -30.49 -3.70
N ALA A 25 7.73 -31.54 -3.79
CA ALA A 25 7.80 -32.79 -3.03
C ALA A 25 7.69 -32.75 -1.47
N PHE A 26 6.53 -33.19 -1.00
CA PHE A 26 6.27 -34.01 0.20
C PHE A 26 7.35 -34.05 1.31
N VAL A 27 7.28 -33.10 2.24
CA VAL A 27 7.59 -33.36 3.65
C VAL A 27 6.24 -33.48 4.35
N ALA A 28 6.01 -34.59 5.05
CA ALA A 28 4.79 -34.81 5.80
C ALA A 28 4.60 -33.68 6.84
N GLY A 29 3.58 -32.83 6.65
CA GLY A 29 3.25 -31.75 7.58
C GLY A 29 2.89 -30.39 6.94
N THR A 30 3.10 -30.18 5.64
CA THR A 30 2.77 -28.89 5.00
C THR A 30 1.42 -28.98 4.28
N VAL A 31 0.48 -28.11 4.64
CA VAL A 31 -0.79 -27.94 3.89
C VAL A 31 -0.42 -27.44 2.49
N CYS A 32 -0.60 -28.30 1.48
CA CYS A 32 -0.57 -27.90 0.08
C CYS A 32 -1.90 -27.21 -0.20
N GLU A 33 -1.96 -25.90 0.00
CA GLU A 33 -3.13 -25.13 -0.41
C GLU A 33 -3.17 -25.14 -1.94
N THR A 34 -4.12 -25.89 -2.51
CA THR A 34 -4.46 -25.81 -3.92
C THR A 34 -4.68 -24.35 -4.26
N ALA A 35 -4.04 -23.85 -5.32
CA ALA A 35 -4.24 -22.49 -5.78
C ALA A 35 -5.74 -22.24 -5.99
N ASP A 36 -6.37 -21.60 -5.01
CA ASP A 36 -7.69 -21.01 -5.17
C ASP A 36 -7.56 -20.05 -6.37
N SER A 37 -8.55 -20.05 -7.26
CA SER A 37 -8.53 -19.11 -8.37
C SER A 37 -8.85 -17.74 -7.78
N TRP A 38 -7.82 -17.05 -7.29
CA TRP A 38 -7.94 -15.70 -6.74
C TRP A 38 -8.41 -14.77 -7.85
N VAL A 39 -9.73 -14.58 -7.95
CA VAL A 39 -10.30 -13.58 -8.84
C VAL A 39 -9.97 -12.23 -8.22
N THR A 40 -9.08 -11.48 -8.87
CA THR A 40 -8.79 -10.11 -8.48
C THR A 40 -10.02 -9.24 -8.74
N GLN A 41 -10.62 -8.74 -7.67
CA GLN A 41 -11.75 -7.82 -7.76
C GLN A 41 -11.26 -6.38 -7.61
N SER A 42 -11.67 -5.52 -8.55
CA SER A 42 -11.45 -4.08 -8.40
C SER A 42 -12.33 -3.58 -7.25
N LEU A 43 -11.71 -3.02 -6.21
CA LEU A 43 -12.43 -2.42 -5.09
C LEU A 43 -12.94 -1.02 -5.45
N ALA A 44 -12.15 -0.25 -6.19
CA ALA A 44 -12.47 1.11 -6.59
C ALA A 44 -11.58 1.56 -7.76
N ASP A 45 -12.18 2.28 -8.70
CA ASP A 45 -11.45 2.93 -9.77
C ASP A 45 -10.91 4.30 -9.35
N ASN A 46 -9.93 4.80 -10.09
CA ASN A 46 -9.35 6.14 -9.92
C ASN A 46 -8.69 6.39 -8.56
N ILE A 47 -8.23 5.33 -7.90
CA ILE A 47 -7.33 5.42 -6.74
C ILE A 47 -5.89 5.43 -7.24
N ILE A 48 -5.12 6.44 -6.81
CA ILE A 48 -3.73 6.64 -7.25
C ILE A 48 -2.72 6.06 -6.28
N SER A 49 -3.06 6.07 -4.99
CA SER A 49 -2.23 5.51 -3.95
C SER A 49 -3.05 5.32 -2.70
N ILE A 50 -2.76 4.24 -1.98
CA ILE A 50 -3.16 4.05 -0.58
C ILE A 50 -1.86 3.98 0.22
N LYS A 51 -1.78 4.73 1.32
CA LYS A 51 -0.66 4.66 2.27
C LYS A 51 -1.19 4.48 3.68
N ALA A 52 -0.40 3.80 4.52
CA ALA A 52 -0.73 3.52 5.90
C ALA A 52 0.42 3.91 6.83
N ILE A 53 0.09 4.39 8.02
CA ILE A 53 1.02 4.56 9.15
C ILE A 53 0.41 3.98 10.42
N TYR A 54 1.26 3.55 11.35
CA TYR A 54 0.85 2.96 12.62
C TYR A 54 0.83 3.99 13.72
N GLY A 55 -0.25 4.01 14.50
CA GLY A 55 -0.33 4.73 15.76
C GLY A 55 0.24 3.85 16.86
N VAL A 56 1.40 4.23 17.37
CA VAL A 56 2.20 3.45 18.31
C VAL A 56 2.11 4.03 19.71
N ALA A 57 1.92 3.16 20.70
CA ALA A 57 1.96 3.51 22.11
C ALA A 57 3.40 3.50 22.67
N ALA A 58 3.69 4.39 23.63
CA ALA A 58 4.99 4.46 24.28
C ALA A 58 5.38 3.12 24.92
N GLY A 59 4.48 2.49 25.65
CA GLY A 59 4.60 1.15 26.22
C GLY A 59 3.57 0.16 25.68
N ALA A 60 3.81 -1.13 25.92
CA ALA A 60 2.93 -2.22 25.48
C ALA A 60 1.55 -2.23 26.17
N LEU A 61 1.43 -1.61 27.35
CA LEU A 61 0.20 -1.54 28.14
C LEU A 61 -0.51 -0.17 28.04
N ASP A 62 0.11 0.81 27.38
CA ASP A 62 -0.48 2.13 27.27
C ASP A 62 -1.66 2.10 26.30
N ALA A 63 -2.73 2.80 26.66
CA ALA A 63 -3.95 2.89 25.86
C ALA A 63 -3.89 3.98 24.77
N GLY A 64 -2.97 4.95 24.93
CA GLY A 64 -2.83 6.11 24.04
C GLY A 64 -1.88 5.87 22.87
N ILE A 65 -2.06 6.66 21.81
CA ILE A 65 -1.08 6.79 20.72
C ILE A 65 -0.07 7.86 21.14
N SER A 66 1.21 7.51 21.10
CA SER A 66 2.33 8.40 21.43
C SER A 66 3.02 8.93 20.17
N SER A 67 3.16 8.10 19.13
CA SER A 67 3.74 8.52 17.85
C SER A 67 3.06 7.85 16.66
N TRP A 68 3.26 8.45 15.49
CA TRP A 68 2.84 7.90 14.20
C TRP A 68 4.06 7.46 13.42
N GLU A 69 4.14 6.17 13.10
CA GLU A 69 5.32 5.53 12.52
C GLU A 69 5.00 4.90 11.17
N GLU A 70 5.96 4.94 10.24
CA GLU A 70 5.82 4.24 8.96
C GLU A 70 5.99 2.72 9.12
N PRO A 71 5.27 1.89 8.35
CA PRO A 71 5.31 0.43 8.42
C PRO A 71 6.57 -0.14 7.73
N THR A 72 7.73 0.43 8.03
CA THR A 72 9.00 0.15 7.36
C THR A 72 10.13 -0.02 8.38
N GLY A 73 11.31 -0.43 7.91
CA GLY A 73 12.50 -0.54 8.74
C GLY A 73 12.52 -1.73 9.69
N ALA A 74 13.50 -1.73 10.60
CA ALA A 74 13.82 -2.87 11.47
C ALA A 74 12.94 -3.00 12.72
N THR A 75 12.04 -2.04 12.97
CA THR A 75 11.17 -2.03 14.17
C THR A 75 9.70 -2.17 13.80
N TRP A 76 9.24 -1.42 12.80
CA TRP A 76 7.83 -1.35 12.40
C TRP A 76 7.55 -2.03 11.06
N GLY A 77 8.57 -2.57 10.40
CA GLY A 77 8.39 -3.39 9.20
C GLY A 77 7.73 -4.73 9.53
N ALA A 78 6.98 -5.27 8.56
CA ALA A 78 6.20 -6.51 8.74
C ALA A 78 7.03 -7.68 9.29
N ALA A 79 8.24 -7.89 8.77
CA ALA A 79 9.15 -8.95 9.22
C ALA A 79 9.63 -8.76 10.68
N ALA A 80 9.85 -7.51 11.10
CA ALA A 80 10.24 -7.19 12.47
C ALA A 80 9.08 -7.39 13.45
N LEU A 81 7.87 -6.99 13.05
CA LEU A 81 6.66 -7.18 13.85
C LEU A 81 6.26 -8.65 13.99
N SER A 82 6.43 -9.46 12.94
CA SER A 82 6.20 -10.91 13.03
C SER A 82 7.20 -11.61 13.95
N ALA A 83 8.42 -11.09 14.05
CA ALA A 83 9.47 -11.64 14.93
C ALA A 83 9.40 -11.11 16.38
N ASN A 84 8.69 -10.01 16.64
CA ASN A 84 8.66 -9.35 17.95
C ASN A 84 7.22 -8.98 18.37
N ALA A 85 6.56 -9.94 19.04
CA ALA A 85 5.19 -9.79 19.52
C ALA A 85 4.95 -8.56 20.42
N PRO A 86 5.86 -8.17 21.35
CA PRO A 86 5.70 -6.94 22.14
C PRO A 86 5.54 -5.66 21.31
N ASN A 87 6.25 -5.52 20.19
CA ASN A 87 6.11 -4.33 19.33
C ASN A 87 4.78 -4.34 18.56
N LEU A 88 4.31 -5.52 18.12
CA LEU A 88 3.00 -5.65 17.50
C LEU A 88 1.89 -5.22 18.48
N LEU A 89 2.02 -5.58 19.76
CA LEU A 89 1.09 -5.19 20.82
C LEU A 89 1.15 -3.70 21.18
N ARG A 90 2.08 -2.90 20.64
CA ARG A 90 2.10 -1.45 20.84
C ARG A 90 1.31 -0.68 19.80
N ILE A 91 0.86 -1.34 18.74
CA ILE A 91 0.05 -0.70 17.69
C ILE A 91 -1.38 -0.54 18.23
N ARG A 92 -1.89 0.69 18.21
CA ARG A 92 -3.22 1.07 18.72
C ARG A 92 -4.16 1.57 17.65
N ALA A 93 -3.62 2.07 16.54
CA ALA A 93 -4.41 2.51 15.42
C ALA A 93 -3.63 2.33 14.11
N ILE A 94 -4.37 2.27 13.01
CA ILE A 94 -3.82 2.47 11.68
C ILE A 94 -4.45 3.73 11.14
N ARG A 95 -3.64 4.63 10.60
CA ARG A 95 -4.11 5.78 9.85
C ARG A 95 -3.83 5.57 8.37
N LEU A 96 -4.85 5.73 7.55
CA LEU A 96 -4.80 5.50 6.12
C LEU A 96 -5.02 6.80 5.37
N ALA A 97 -4.15 7.05 4.40
CA ALA A 97 -4.32 8.10 3.40
C ALA A 97 -4.67 7.46 2.05
N VAL A 98 -5.86 7.78 1.55
CA VAL A 98 -6.33 7.37 0.23
C VAL A 98 -6.32 8.58 -0.69
N ILE A 99 -5.63 8.45 -1.82
CA ILE A 99 -5.54 9.50 -2.83
C ILE A 99 -6.42 9.10 -4.01
N ALA A 100 -7.54 9.77 -4.16
CA ALA A 100 -8.44 9.62 -5.29
C ALA A 100 -8.20 10.74 -6.31
N ARG A 101 -8.39 10.43 -7.59
CA ARG A 101 -8.43 11.41 -8.67
C ARG A 101 -9.81 11.42 -9.32
N ASN A 102 -10.14 12.54 -9.97
CA ASN A 102 -11.28 12.55 -10.88
C ASN A 102 -11.04 11.61 -12.08
N ALA A 103 -12.11 11.02 -12.62
CA ALA A 103 -12.03 10.14 -13.78
C ALA A 103 -11.67 10.91 -15.06
N GLN A 104 -12.20 12.13 -15.19
CA GLN A 104 -11.97 12.99 -16.36
C GLN A 104 -10.82 13.99 -16.08
N PRO A 105 -9.87 14.15 -17.01
CA PRO A 105 -8.87 15.20 -16.92
C PRO A 105 -9.53 16.58 -17.00
N GLU A 106 -8.93 17.57 -16.36
CA GLU A 106 -9.41 18.94 -16.40
C GLU A 106 -9.21 19.53 -17.80
N LYS A 107 -10.18 20.32 -18.27
CA LYS A 107 -10.10 20.95 -19.60
C LYS A 107 -8.88 21.88 -19.60
N LYS A 108 -7.99 21.68 -20.58
CA LYS A 108 -6.92 22.64 -20.87
C LYS A 108 -7.55 23.98 -21.25
N ALA A 109 -7.03 25.08 -20.70
CA ALA A 109 -7.42 26.41 -21.15
C ALA A 109 -7.04 26.56 -22.64
N ASP A 110 -7.79 27.35 -23.40
CA ASP A 110 -7.59 27.48 -24.84
C ASP A 110 -6.26 28.19 -25.22
N ASP A 111 -5.48 28.67 -24.22
CA ASP A 111 -4.13 29.25 -24.37
C ASP A 111 -2.96 28.27 -24.09
N ASP A 112 -3.27 26.97 -23.94
CA ASP A 112 -2.35 25.94 -23.47
C ASP A 112 -1.31 25.55 -24.54
N THR A 113 -0.32 26.44 -24.75
CA THR A 113 0.98 26.04 -25.30
C THR A 113 1.62 25.02 -24.36
N ALA A 114 2.43 24.09 -24.88
CA ALA A 114 2.99 22.92 -24.16
C ALA A 114 3.78 23.18 -22.85
N ALA A 115 3.78 24.41 -22.30
CA ALA A 115 4.25 24.80 -20.98
C ALA A 115 3.22 24.64 -19.83
N THR A 116 1.98 24.25 -20.13
CA THR A 116 0.91 23.60 -19.32
C THR A 116 0.34 24.26 -18.03
N PRO A 117 -0.99 24.50 -17.95
CA PRO A 117 -1.68 24.70 -16.68
C PRO A 117 -1.66 23.37 -15.92
N ARG A 118 -0.92 23.37 -14.80
CA ARG A 118 -0.83 22.24 -13.88
C ARG A 118 -1.82 22.50 -12.76
N PHE A 119 -2.95 21.80 -12.78
CA PHE A 119 -4.03 22.01 -11.82
C PHE A 119 -3.71 21.45 -10.44
N SER A 120 -2.86 20.42 -10.39
CA SER A 120 -2.46 19.78 -9.14
C SER A 120 -1.00 20.02 -8.76
N PRO A 121 -0.72 20.17 -7.46
CA PRO A 121 0.64 20.31 -6.95
C PRO A 121 1.47 19.07 -7.29
N ALA A 122 2.78 19.23 -7.38
CA ALA A 122 3.69 18.12 -7.67
C ALA A 122 3.83 17.16 -6.47
N THR A 123 3.50 17.63 -5.27
CA THR A 123 3.64 16.87 -4.03
C THR A 123 2.44 17.12 -3.14
N PHE A 124 1.90 16.04 -2.57
CA PHE A 124 0.81 16.05 -1.62
C PHE A 124 1.31 15.56 -0.27
N THR A 125 1.08 16.34 0.78
CA THR A 125 1.20 15.88 2.17
C THR A 125 -0.02 15.03 2.48
N LEU A 126 0.20 13.80 2.96
CA LEU A 126 -0.87 12.81 3.11
C LEU A 126 -1.56 12.88 4.47
N PHE A 127 -0.81 13.29 5.49
CA PHE A 127 -1.28 13.42 6.86
C PHE A 127 -0.88 14.82 7.35
N GLY A 128 -1.81 15.55 7.97
CA GLY A 128 -1.59 16.95 8.34
C GLY A 128 -0.44 17.21 9.33
N ASP A 129 0.02 16.17 10.02
CA ASP A 129 0.95 16.19 11.15
C ASP A 129 2.19 15.30 10.93
N THR A 130 2.29 14.58 9.80
CA THR A 130 3.40 13.67 9.51
C THR A 130 3.97 13.92 8.11
N PRO A 131 5.31 13.85 7.93
CA PRO A 131 5.97 14.24 6.68
C PRO A 131 5.84 13.19 5.56
N VAL A 132 4.77 12.39 5.55
CA VAL A 132 4.54 11.39 4.50
C VAL A 132 3.94 12.08 3.29
N ALA A 133 4.69 12.04 2.18
CA ALA A 133 4.29 12.70 0.95
C ALA A 133 4.01 11.72 -0.20
N LYS A 134 3.22 12.17 -1.18
CA LYS A 134 3.11 11.54 -2.50
C LYS A 134 3.50 12.54 -3.58
N VAL A 135 4.47 12.16 -4.39
CA VAL A 135 4.84 12.91 -5.61
C VAL A 135 3.98 12.44 -6.77
N VAL A 136 3.50 13.39 -7.58
CA VAL A 136 2.71 13.16 -8.79
C VAL A 136 3.39 13.83 -9.98
N ASN A 137 3.72 13.02 -10.99
CA ASN A 137 4.40 13.45 -12.21
C ASN A 137 3.42 13.63 -13.38
N ASN A 138 3.88 14.15 -14.51
CA ASN A 138 3.07 14.21 -15.72
C ASN A 138 2.79 12.79 -16.27
N PRO A 139 1.63 12.51 -16.87
CA PRO A 139 0.47 13.37 -17.16
C PRO A 139 -0.54 13.53 -16.01
N ASN A 140 -0.29 12.87 -14.87
CA ASN A 140 -1.23 12.80 -13.75
C ASN A 140 -1.53 14.18 -13.10
N ARG A 141 -0.73 15.20 -13.37
CA ARG A 141 -0.95 16.57 -12.87
C ARG A 141 -2.12 17.32 -13.52
N HIS A 142 -2.75 16.75 -14.54
CA HIS A 142 -3.93 17.31 -15.22
C HIS A 142 -5.27 16.88 -14.59
N TYR A 143 -5.24 16.16 -13.47
CA TYR A 143 -6.43 15.72 -12.77
C TYR A 143 -6.60 16.49 -11.47
N ARG A 144 -7.85 16.56 -10.98
CA ARG A 144 -8.15 17.04 -9.63
C ARG A 144 -8.10 15.90 -8.63
N TYR A 145 -7.43 16.13 -7.51
CA TYR A 145 -7.21 15.14 -6.47
C TYR A 145 -8.01 15.45 -5.21
N LYS A 146 -8.40 14.38 -4.51
CA LYS A 146 -8.91 14.46 -3.14
C LYS A 146 -8.19 13.43 -2.29
N ILE A 147 -7.71 13.89 -1.14
CA ILE A 147 -7.05 13.05 -0.14
C ILE A 147 -8.05 12.79 0.96
N PHE A 148 -8.23 11.53 1.30
CA PHE A 148 -9.01 11.08 2.45
C PHE A 148 -8.06 10.55 3.49
N ASP A 149 -8.15 11.09 4.70
CA ASP A 149 -7.37 10.69 5.86
C ASP A 149 -8.34 10.09 6.89
N ILE A 150 -8.11 8.83 7.24
CA ILE A 150 -8.96 8.06 8.16
C ILE A 150 -8.12 7.40 9.23
N THR A 151 -8.58 7.45 10.47
CA THR A 151 -7.96 6.78 11.62
C THR A 151 -8.83 5.63 12.08
N ILE A 152 -8.27 4.42 12.06
CA ILE A 152 -8.94 3.18 12.45
C ILE A 152 -8.32 2.71 13.78
N PRO A 153 -9.05 2.79 14.91
CA PRO A 153 -8.55 2.29 16.19
C PRO A 153 -8.62 0.76 16.25
N LEU A 154 -7.56 0.13 16.74
CA LEU A 154 -7.41 -1.32 16.89
C LEU A 154 -7.63 -1.72 18.35
N ARG A 155 -8.90 -1.77 18.76
CA ARG A 155 -9.29 -2.03 20.15
C ARG A 155 -9.16 -3.51 20.57
N ASN A 156 -9.07 -4.44 19.63
CA ASN A 156 -9.11 -5.87 19.92
C ASN A 156 -7.74 -6.54 20.10
N MET A 157 -6.63 -5.80 19.93
CA MET A 157 -5.28 -6.39 19.97
C MET A 157 -4.81 -6.78 21.38
N VAL A 158 -5.48 -6.29 22.43
CA VAL A 158 -5.09 -6.50 23.83
C VAL A 158 -5.61 -7.83 24.40
N LEU A 159 -6.60 -8.47 23.77
CA LEU A 159 -7.29 -9.64 24.35
C LEU A 159 -6.51 -10.96 24.22
N MET A 160 -5.51 -11.06 23.33
CA MET A 160 -4.84 -12.33 23.01
C MET A 160 -3.67 -12.69 23.95
N THR A 161 -3.35 -11.85 24.93
CA THR A 161 -2.23 -12.06 25.88
C THR A 161 -2.68 -12.43 27.30
N GLN A 162 -3.99 -12.64 27.54
CA GLN A 162 -4.53 -13.02 28.85
C GLN A 162 -5.06 -14.46 28.83
N ASN A 163 -4.18 -15.44 28.59
CA ASN A 163 -4.46 -16.80 29.02
C ASN A 163 -3.16 -17.40 29.59
N PRO A 164 -3.01 -17.52 30.92
CA PRO A 164 -1.86 -18.16 31.55
C PRO A 164 -1.83 -19.68 31.31
#